data_AF-A0A8H2XMT5-F1
#
_entry.id   AF-A0A8H2XMT5-F1
#
_cell.length_a   1.000
_cell.length_b   1.000
_cell.length_c   1.000
_cell.angle_alpha   90.00
_cell.angle_beta   90.00
_cell.angle_gamma   90.00
#
_symmetry.space_group_name_H-M   'P 1'
#
loop_
_entity.id
_entity.type
_entity.pdbx_description
1 polymer ?
#
loop_
_entity_poly.entity_id
_entity_poly.type
_entity_poly.pdbx_seq_one_letter_code
_entity_poly.pdbx_strand_id
1 'polypeptide(L)'
;MDEPTEIQSTFPTPPAHYIRYTNANLQLLNQLKTKLGPDAPAYHPASDDLPYPDVQAIRQQHNLLSDARDVPDWDLLELQPPRVDWIVEEGGYSTFGDQWAIPERQPTVEEIGIRQLYPADPNVDRRPYLQQLLHTLLHNHFEMLGALLEAPPIPTQADPEPTPAWLRLTEWTEIAGVNMIMAVNDLRSLQARATLEGMMETQVRNRRDDARAINERCDTIEVMLERLKNQSLEYKTLLEGENDATPVQKSSTKLSTDVPIVSRDDLMAWAEEVKPASK
;
A
#
# COMPACT_ATOMS: atom_id res chain seq x y z
N MET A 1 36.77 5.70 -26.86
CA MET A 1 36.04 6.80 -26.21
C MET A 1 36.11 6.47 -24.75
N ASP A 2 37.09 7.04 -24.07
CA ASP A 2 37.41 6.76 -22.68
C ASP A 2 36.29 7.34 -21.79
N GLU A 3 35.60 6.49 -21.04
CA GLU A 3 34.68 6.93 -19.99
C GLU A 3 35.48 7.71 -18.95
N PRO A 4 35.11 8.97 -18.66
CA PRO A 4 35.81 9.75 -17.65
C PRO A 4 35.63 9.05 -16.30
N THR A 5 36.74 8.77 -15.62
CA THR A 5 36.77 8.31 -14.23
C THR A 5 35.94 9.25 -13.35
N GLU A 6 34.71 8.83 -13.04
CA GLU A 6 33.75 9.58 -12.26
C GLU A 6 34.17 9.65 -10.79
N ILE A 7 34.01 10.84 -10.21
CA ILE A 7 34.23 11.09 -8.79
C ILE A 7 33.26 10.21 -7.99
N GLN A 8 33.83 9.45 -7.07
CA GLN A 8 33.28 8.31 -6.36
C GLN A 8 32.03 8.66 -5.51
N SER A 9 30.86 8.69 -6.16
CA SER A 9 29.57 8.59 -5.47
C SER A 9 29.47 7.21 -4.83
N THR A 10 28.97 7.13 -3.58
CA THR A 10 28.71 5.86 -2.89
C THR A 10 27.55 5.07 -3.51
N PHE A 11 26.73 5.73 -4.31
CA PHE A 11 25.60 5.12 -5.01
C PHE A 11 25.90 4.98 -6.50
N PRO A 12 25.51 3.86 -7.13
CA PRO A 12 25.65 3.70 -8.56
C PRO A 12 24.84 4.77 -9.29
N THR A 13 25.37 5.23 -10.42
CA THR A 13 24.61 6.09 -11.33
C THR A 13 23.39 5.33 -11.86
N PRO A 14 22.28 6.03 -12.16
CA PRO A 14 21.11 5.41 -12.76
C PRO A 14 21.47 4.74 -14.11
N PRO A 15 20.73 3.70 -14.52
CA PRO A 15 21.00 2.97 -15.77
C PRO A 15 20.98 3.88 -16.99
N ALA A 16 21.97 3.79 -17.90
CA ALA A 16 22.17 4.72 -19.02
C ALA A 16 20.92 4.97 -19.90
N HIS A 17 19.98 4.02 -19.97
CA HIS A 17 18.73 4.17 -20.71
C HIS A 17 17.77 5.20 -20.11
N TYR A 18 17.95 5.66 -18.86
CA TYR A 18 17.08 6.67 -18.25
C TYR A 18 17.04 7.97 -19.07
N ILE A 19 18.15 8.33 -19.75
CA ILE A 19 18.27 9.52 -20.60
C ILE A 19 17.37 9.42 -21.83
N ARG A 20 17.04 8.18 -22.26
CA ARG A 20 16.21 7.90 -23.43
C ARG A 20 14.71 8.14 -23.16
N TYR A 21 14.30 8.25 -21.90
CA TYR A 21 12.92 8.54 -21.49
C TYR A 21 12.56 10.02 -21.68
N THR A 22 12.45 10.47 -22.94
CA THR A 22 12.00 11.81 -23.29
C THR A 22 10.55 11.80 -23.79
N ASN A 23 9.84 12.93 -23.64
CA ASN A 23 8.47 13.07 -24.15
C ASN A 23 8.37 12.80 -25.66
N ALA A 24 9.39 13.20 -26.43
CA ALA A 24 9.45 12.94 -27.86
C ALA A 24 9.57 11.44 -28.16
N ASN A 25 10.47 10.73 -27.47
CA ASN A 25 10.68 9.29 -27.67
C ASN A 25 9.45 8.48 -27.24
N LEU A 26 8.75 8.90 -26.18
CA LEU A 26 7.50 8.26 -25.75
C LEU A 26 6.37 8.46 -26.78
N GLN A 27 6.31 9.62 -27.44
CA GLN A 27 5.37 9.84 -28.54
C GLN A 27 5.70 8.95 -29.75
N LEU A 28 6.98 8.83 -30.12
CA LEU A 28 7.44 7.93 -31.18
C LEU A 28 7.14 6.46 -30.84
N LEU A 29 7.36 6.04 -29.59
CA LEU A 29 7.00 4.71 -29.11
C LEU A 29 5.50 4.43 -29.28
N ASN A 30 4.65 5.40 -28.93
CA ASN A 30 3.20 5.23 -29.09
C ASN A 30 2.81 5.11 -30.56
N GLN A 31 3.42 5.90 -31.45
CA GLN A 31 3.22 5.79 -32.90
C GLN A 31 3.74 4.46 -33.47
N LEU A 32 4.88 3.98 -32.97
CA LEU A 32 5.41 2.68 -33.34
C LEU A 32 4.43 1.58 -32.93
N LYS A 33 3.93 1.60 -31.69
CA LYS A 33 2.95 0.63 -31.17
C LYS A 33 1.65 0.63 -31.97
N THR A 34 1.12 1.79 -32.35
CA THR A 34 -0.11 1.84 -33.16
C THR A 34 0.10 1.27 -34.55
N LYS A 35 1.30 1.42 -35.14
CA LYS A 35 1.66 0.84 -36.44
C LYS A 35 2.00 -0.65 -36.39
N LEU A 36 2.60 -1.11 -35.29
CA LEU A 36 2.99 -2.51 -35.06
C LEU A 36 1.80 -3.38 -34.64
N GLY A 37 0.76 -2.78 -34.05
CA GLY A 37 -0.46 -3.47 -33.65
C GLY A 37 -0.31 -4.24 -32.33
N PRO A 38 -1.32 -5.06 -31.97
CA PRO A 38 -1.31 -5.84 -30.72
C PRO A 38 -0.24 -6.95 -30.69
N ASP A 39 0.25 -7.37 -31.86
CA ASP A 39 1.29 -8.40 -32.01
C ASP A 39 2.72 -7.80 -31.96
N ALA A 40 2.86 -6.62 -31.35
CA ALA A 40 4.14 -5.97 -31.17
C ALA A 40 5.12 -6.88 -30.40
N PRO A 41 6.28 -7.26 -30.98
CA PRO A 41 7.30 -7.98 -30.24
C PRO A 41 7.71 -7.19 -28.99
N ALA A 42 7.76 -7.87 -27.85
CA ALA A 42 8.32 -7.31 -26.64
C ALA A 42 9.84 -7.11 -26.83
N TYR A 43 10.38 -6.07 -26.23
CA TYR A 43 11.83 -5.88 -26.18
C TYR A 43 12.51 -7.11 -25.56
N HIS A 44 13.55 -7.62 -26.23
CA HIS A 44 14.40 -8.68 -25.73
C HIS A 44 15.81 -8.12 -25.55
N PRO A 45 16.37 -8.06 -24.33
CA PRO A 45 17.77 -7.67 -24.15
C PRO A 45 18.68 -8.70 -24.82
N ALA A 46 19.91 -8.31 -25.14
CA ALA A 46 20.91 -9.18 -25.76
C ALA A 46 20.95 -10.55 -25.06
N SER A 47 20.68 -11.62 -25.80
CA SER A 47 20.97 -13.00 -25.39
C SER A 47 22.05 -13.56 -26.31
N ASP A 48 22.67 -14.68 -25.91
CA ASP A 48 23.70 -15.35 -26.73
C ASP A 48 23.23 -15.68 -28.17
N ASP A 49 21.91 -15.75 -28.39
CA ASP A 49 21.29 -16.08 -29.68
C ASP A 49 20.98 -14.86 -30.57
N LEU A 50 20.96 -13.63 -30.03
CA LEU A 50 20.59 -12.42 -30.78
C LEU A 50 21.58 -11.27 -30.52
N PRO A 51 22.42 -10.88 -31.51
CA PRO A 51 23.35 -9.78 -31.37
C PRO A 51 22.63 -8.45 -31.09
N TYR A 52 23.02 -7.78 -30.03
CA TYR A 52 22.60 -6.40 -29.77
C TYR A 52 23.54 -5.40 -30.47
N PRO A 53 23.02 -4.32 -31.08
CA PRO A 53 21.59 -4.02 -31.28
C PRO A 53 20.97 -4.84 -32.41
N ASP A 54 19.68 -5.18 -32.29
CA ASP A 54 18.93 -5.84 -33.37
C ASP A 54 18.71 -4.86 -34.54
N VAL A 55 19.63 -4.95 -35.51
CA VAL A 55 19.64 -4.11 -36.71
C VAL A 55 18.34 -4.28 -37.53
N GLN A 56 17.68 -5.44 -37.45
CA GLN A 56 16.43 -5.66 -38.19
C GLN A 56 15.26 -4.90 -37.55
N ALA A 57 15.14 -4.96 -36.22
CA ALA A 57 14.15 -4.21 -35.46
C ALA A 57 14.29 -2.70 -35.70
N ILE A 58 15.53 -2.17 -35.67
CA ILE A 58 15.79 -0.75 -35.93
C ILE A 58 15.43 -0.35 -37.36
N ARG A 59 15.72 -1.20 -38.36
CA ARG A 59 15.30 -0.93 -39.75
C ARG A 59 13.79 -0.93 -39.91
N GLN A 60 13.10 -1.87 -39.26
CA GLN A 60 11.64 -1.92 -39.28
C GLN A 60 11.04 -0.69 -38.60
N GLN A 61 11.59 -0.23 -37.48
CA GLN A 61 11.22 1.02 -36.82
C GLN A 61 11.33 2.21 -37.76
N HIS A 62 12.47 2.38 -38.44
CA HIS A 62 12.67 3.48 -39.39
C HIS A 62 11.71 3.41 -40.58
N ASN A 63 11.44 2.21 -41.09
CA ASN A 63 10.47 2.01 -42.17
C ASN A 63 9.04 2.36 -41.72
N LEU A 64 8.64 1.97 -40.51
CA LEU A 64 7.32 2.25 -39.96
C LEU A 64 7.17 3.72 -39.56
N LEU A 65 8.23 4.36 -39.08
CA LEU A 65 8.25 5.75 -38.64
C LEU A 65 8.81 6.72 -39.70
N SER A 66 8.75 6.38 -40.99
CA SER A 66 9.23 7.24 -42.07
C SER A 66 8.61 8.64 -42.09
N ASP A 67 7.41 8.78 -41.52
CA ASP A 67 6.65 10.03 -41.44
C ASP A 67 7.10 10.94 -40.28
N ALA A 68 7.83 10.38 -39.31
CA ALA A 68 8.26 11.08 -38.11
C ALA A 68 9.66 11.68 -38.30
N ARG A 69 9.92 12.80 -37.62
CA ARG A 69 11.24 13.44 -37.59
C ARG A 69 12.06 12.89 -36.41
N ASP A 70 13.38 12.87 -36.57
CA ASP A 70 14.34 12.55 -35.51
C ASP A 70 14.12 11.15 -34.87
N VAL A 71 13.88 10.14 -35.71
CA VAL A 71 13.81 8.73 -35.27
C VAL A 71 15.17 8.30 -34.75
N PRO A 72 15.27 7.77 -33.51
CA PRO A 72 16.57 7.37 -32.95
C PRO A 72 17.16 6.10 -33.58
N ASP A 73 18.49 6.01 -33.55
CA ASP A 73 19.28 4.85 -34.03
C ASP A 73 19.29 3.64 -33.07
N TRP A 74 18.45 3.68 -32.03
CA TRP A 74 18.28 2.62 -31.04
C TRP A 74 16.81 2.17 -31.00
N ASP A 75 16.57 0.98 -30.45
CA ASP A 75 15.26 0.36 -30.43
C ASP A 75 14.32 1.03 -29.41
N LEU A 76 13.27 1.72 -29.89
CA LEU A 76 12.28 2.38 -29.05
C LEU A 76 11.57 1.40 -28.11
N LEU A 77 11.51 0.11 -28.44
CA LEU A 77 10.89 -0.91 -27.59
C LEU A 77 11.60 -1.06 -26.24
N GLU A 78 12.87 -0.63 -26.10
CA GLU A 78 13.58 -0.57 -24.82
C GLU A 78 12.86 0.31 -23.77
N LEU A 79 12.05 1.28 -24.21
CA LEU A 79 11.23 2.12 -23.31
C LEU A 79 9.97 1.41 -22.79
N GLN A 80 9.73 0.16 -23.20
CA GLN A 80 8.62 -0.62 -22.67
C GLN A 80 8.94 -1.14 -21.25
N PRO A 81 7.91 -1.35 -20.41
CA PRO A 81 8.10 -2.05 -19.16
C PRO A 81 8.74 -3.42 -19.39
N PRO A 82 9.62 -3.88 -18.49
CA PRO A 82 10.20 -5.21 -18.57
C PRO A 82 9.11 -6.29 -18.49
N ARG A 83 9.39 -7.46 -19.05
CA ARG A 83 8.49 -8.62 -19.00
C ARG A 83 8.47 -9.23 -17.61
N VAL A 84 7.42 -8.94 -16.86
CA VAL A 84 7.19 -9.52 -15.53
C VAL A 84 6.89 -11.01 -15.61
N ASP A 85 6.28 -11.47 -16.71
CA ASP A 85 5.87 -12.87 -16.91
C ASP A 85 7.06 -13.83 -16.81
N TRP A 86 8.22 -13.43 -17.33
CA TRP A 86 9.46 -14.21 -17.23
C TRP A 86 9.87 -14.50 -15.79
N ILE A 87 9.68 -13.54 -14.89
CA ILE A 87 10.03 -13.70 -13.48
C ILE A 87 9.09 -14.73 -12.82
N VAL A 88 7.83 -14.78 -13.28
CA VAL A 88 6.86 -15.77 -12.81
C VAL A 88 7.16 -17.15 -13.40
N GLU A 89 7.55 -17.23 -14.68
CA GLU A 89 7.94 -18.47 -15.36
C GLU A 89 9.22 -19.09 -14.78
N GLU A 90 10.22 -18.26 -14.47
CA GLU A 90 11.46 -18.68 -13.80
C GLU A 90 11.25 -19.03 -12.31
N GLY A 91 10.07 -18.72 -11.77
CA GLY A 91 9.68 -19.08 -10.39
C GLY A 91 10.33 -18.24 -9.31
N GLY A 92 10.97 -17.12 -9.65
CA GLY A 92 11.65 -16.26 -8.71
C GLY A 92 12.62 -15.25 -9.33
N TYR A 93 13.19 -14.38 -8.50
CA TYR A 93 14.23 -13.44 -8.88
C TYR A 93 15.34 -13.37 -7.83
N SER A 94 16.56 -13.04 -8.26
CA SER A 94 17.67 -12.80 -7.33
C SER A 94 17.86 -11.30 -7.07
N THR A 95 17.96 -10.91 -5.81
CA THR A 95 18.35 -9.55 -5.40
C THR A 95 19.39 -9.63 -4.30
N PHE A 96 20.50 -8.89 -4.44
CA PHE A 96 21.56 -8.77 -3.44
C PHE A 96 22.16 -10.10 -2.94
N GLY A 97 22.13 -11.15 -3.76
CA GLY A 97 22.65 -12.47 -3.42
C GLY A 97 21.61 -13.44 -2.85
N ASP A 98 20.40 -12.95 -2.57
CA ASP A 98 19.28 -13.79 -2.12
C ASP A 98 18.35 -14.12 -3.30
N GLN A 99 17.82 -15.35 -3.31
CA GLN A 99 16.82 -15.80 -4.28
C GLN A 99 15.44 -15.70 -3.65
N TRP A 100 14.55 -14.95 -4.28
CA TRP A 100 13.15 -14.77 -3.87
C TRP A 100 12.26 -15.61 -4.77
N ALA A 101 11.48 -16.52 -4.20
CA ALA A 101 10.57 -17.38 -4.95
C ALA A 101 9.24 -16.66 -5.24
N ILE A 102 8.66 -16.94 -6.41
CA ILE A 102 7.31 -16.52 -6.80
C ILE A 102 6.47 -17.79 -7.07
N PRO A 103 5.31 -17.99 -6.42
CA PRO A 103 4.73 -17.16 -5.37
C PRO A 103 5.56 -17.20 -4.08
N GLU A 104 5.57 -16.09 -3.35
CA GLU A 104 6.26 -16.01 -2.06
C GLU A 104 5.61 -17.00 -1.07
N ARG A 105 6.38 -17.99 -0.64
CA ARG A 105 5.96 -19.00 0.34
C ARG A 105 6.96 -19.03 1.49
N GLN A 106 6.45 -18.98 2.72
CA GLN A 106 7.25 -19.22 3.90
C GLN A 106 7.76 -20.68 3.89
N PRO A 107 9.07 -20.93 4.04
CA PRO A 107 9.59 -22.29 4.16
C PRO A 107 8.97 -23.02 5.36
N THR A 108 8.76 -24.33 5.23
CA THR A 108 8.25 -25.14 6.34
C THR A 108 9.33 -25.37 7.39
N VAL A 109 8.92 -25.69 8.63
CA VAL A 109 9.87 -25.98 9.72
C VAL A 109 10.80 -27.15 9.34
N GLU A 110 10.28 -28.14 8.63
CA GLU A 110 11.04 -29.29 8.13
C GLU A 110 12.03 -28.90 7.03
N GLU A 111 11.68 -27.99 6.12
CA GLU A 111 12.57 -27.46 5.08
C GLU A 111 13.75 -26.67 5.65
N ILE A 112 13.55 -26.02 6.81
CA ILE A 112 14.61 -25.32 7.55
C ILE A 112 15.54 -26.34 8.25
N GLY A 113 15.18 -27.63 8.30
CA GLY A 113 15.95 -28.67 8.97
C GLY A 113 15.76 -28.70 10.48
N ILE A 114 14.72 -28.03 11.00
CA ILE A 114 14.41 -27.97 12.43
C ILE A 114 13.31 -28.96 12.77
N ARG A 115 13.37 -29.53 13.98
CA ARG A 115 12.31 -30.40 14.48
C ARG A 115 11.03 -29.61 14.72
N GLN A 116 9.96 -29.97 14.03
CA GLN A 116 8.65 -29.39 14.26
C GLN A 116 8.04 -29.86 15.59
N LEU A 117 7.55 -28.91 16.40
CA LEU A 117 7.01 -29.13 17.75
C LEU A 117 5.47 -28.93 17.84
N TYR A 118 4.83 -28.62 16.72
CA TYR A 118 3.38 -28.44 16.61
C TYR A 118 2.84 -29.17 15.36
N PRO A 119 1.53 -29.47 15.26
CA PRO A 119 0.98 -30.19 14.12
C PRO A 119 1.16 -29.45 12.79
N ALA A 120 1.49 -30.17 11.73
CA ALA A 120 1.64 -29.58 10.39
C ALA A 120 0.32 -29.12 9.76
N ASP A 121 -0.83 -29.68 10.18
CA ASP A 121 -2.14 -29.33 9.63
C ASP A 121 -2.49 -27.84 9.89
N PRO A 122 -2.71 -27.01 8.84
CA PRO A 122 -3.06 -25.59 8.98
C PRO A 122 -4.40 -25.33 9.69
N ASN A 123 -5.30 -26.32 9.75
CA ASN A 123 -6.63 -26.14 10.34
C ASN A 123 -6.64 -26.25 11.88
N VAL A 124 -5.52 -26.64 12.47
CA VAL A 124 -5.41 -26.82 13.91
C VAL A 124 -5.03 -25.51 14.59
N ASP A 125 -5.77 -25.15 15.64
CA ASP A 125 -5.49 -23.97 16.47
C ASP A 125 -4.06 -24.01 17.04
N ARG A 126 -3.27 -22.98 16.72
CA ARG A 126 -1.85 -22.85 17.12
C ARG A 126 -1.69 -22.32 18.56
N ARG A 127 -2.71 -21.67 19.13
CA ARG A 127 -2.63 -21.02 20.46
C ARG A 127 -2.18 -21.94 21.60
N PRO A 128 -2.70 -23.17 21.78
CA PRO A 128 -2.24 -24.04 22.86
C PRO A 128 -0.78 -24.46 22.69
N TYR A 129 -0.32 -24.66 21.45
CA TYR A 129 1.07 -25.01 21.15
C TYR A 129 2.01 -23.84 21.40
N LEU A 130 1.61 -22.61 21.07
CA LEU A 130 2.36 -21.41 21.41
C LEU A 130 2.54 -21.26 22.93
N GLN A 131 1.51 -21.57 23.72
CA GLN A 131 1.61 -21.56 25.18
C GLN A 131 2.58 -22.63 25.68
N GLN A 132 2.52 -23.85 25.13
CA GLN A 132 3.46 -24.92 25.48
C GLN A 132 4.91 -24.54 25.11
N LEU A 133 5.14 -24.01 23.91
CA LEU A 133 6.44 -23.53 23.46
C LEU A 133 6.99 -22.43 24.37
N LEU A 134 6.14 -21.49 24.80
CA LEU A 134 6.53 -20.46 25.76
C LEU A 134 6.97 -21.08 27.10
N HIS A 135 6.22 -22.06 27.61
CA HIS A 135 6.60 -22.77 28.84
C HIS A 135 7.93 -23.50 28.67
N THR A 136 8.16 -24.16 27.54
CA THR A 136 9.44 -24.81 27.20
C THR A 136 10.58 -23.80 27.14
N LEU A 137 10.39 -22.66 26.48
CA LEU A 137 11.40 -21.61 26.36
C LEU A 137 11.80 -21.05 27.74
N LEU A 138 10.80 -20.76 28.58
CA LEU A 138 11.03 -20.25 29.94
C LEU A 138 11.75 -21.29 30.80
N HIS A 139 11.30 -22.54 30.77
CA HIS A 139 11.93 -23.62 31.52
C HIS A 139 13.39 -23.82 31.09
N ASN A 140 13.65 -23.92 29.78
CA ASN A 140 15.01 -24.06 29.25
C ASN A 140 15.89 -22.87 29.62
N HIS A 141 15.35 -21.64 29.63
CA HIS A 141 16.10 -20.47 30.06
C HIS A 141 16.52 -20.55 31.53
N PHE A 142 15.62 -20.96 32.42
CA PHE A 142 15.95 -21.13 33.84
C PHE A 142 16.96 -22.25 34.08
N GLU A 143 16.79 -23.40 33.42
CA GLU A 143 17.76 -24.51 33.46
C GLU A 143 19.13 -24.08 32.91
N MET A 144 19.14 -23.26 31.86
CA MET A 144 20.38 -22.74 31.27
C MET A 144 21.11 -21.80 32.22
N LEU A 145 20.39 -20.92 32.91
CA LEU A 145 20.98 -20.08 33.97
C LEU A 145 21.58 -20.94 35.09
N GLY A 146 20.92 -22.03 35.47
CA GLY A 146 21.46 -23.00 36.43
C GLY A 146 22.75 -23.66 35.92
N ALA A 147 22.72 -24.20 34.70
CA ALA A 147 23.86 -24.86 34.07
C ALA A 147 25.07 -23.94 33.85
N LEU A 148 24.85 -22.64 33.65
CA LEU A 148 25.93 -21.65 33.52
C LEU A 148 26.61 -21.33 34.86
N LEU A 149 25.94 -21.58 35.98
CA LEU A 149 26.51 -21.42 37.32
C LEU A 149 27.25 -22.67 37.80
N GLU A 150 27.07 -23.81 37.12
CA GLU A 150 27.79 -25.05 37.40
C GLU A 150 29.25 -24.96 36.91
N ALA A 151 30.14 -25.65 37.60
CA ALA A 151 31.53 -25.73 37.17
C ALA A 151 31.62 -26.42 35.79
N PRO A 152 32.48 -25.94 34.88
CA PRO A 152 32.63 -26.56 33.58
C PRO A 152 33.05 -28.04 33.75
N PRO A 153 32.51 -28.95 32.93
CA PRO A 153 32.76 -30.37 33.10
C PRO A 153 34.24 -30.69 32.89
N ILE A 154 34.80 -31.51 33.78
CA ILE A 154 36.22 -31.89 33.75
C ILE A 154 36.35 -33.18 32.90
N PRO A 155 37.23 -33.19 31.88
CA PRO A 155 37.48 -34.39 31.08
C PRO A 155 37.90 -35.55 31.98
N THR A 156 37.22 -36.69 31.84
CA THR A 156 37.50 -37.92 32.60
C THR A 156 37.97 -39.01 31.63
N GLN A 157 38.70 -40.04 32.08
CA GLN A 157 39.11 -41.14 31.19
C GLN A 157 37.93 -41.87 30.51
N ALA A 158 36.73 -41.78 31.08
CA ALA A 158 35.50 -42.33 30.51
C ALA A 158 34.80 -41.38 29.52
N ASP A 159 35.06 -40.07 29.59
CA ASP A 159 34.48 -39.05 28.72
C ASP A 159 35.52 -37.94 28.46
N PRO A 160 36.30 -38.06 27.36
CA PRO A 160 37.40 -37.15 27.04
C PRO A 160 36.93 -35.78 26.54
N GLU A 161 35.68 -35.65 26.06
CA GLU A 161 35.08 -34.39 25.60
C GLU A 161 33.66 -34.24 26.16
N PRO A 162 33.52 -33.88 27.46
CA PRO A 162 32.20 -33.77 28.06
C PRO A 162 31.47 -32.52 27.53
N THR A 163 30.35 -32.73 26.84
CA THR A 163 29.51 -31.62 26.35
C THR A 163 28.87 -30.89 27.52
N PRO A 164 29.08 -29.57 27.67
CA PRO A 164 28.44 -28.80 28.72
C PRO A 164 26.91 -28.85 28.60
N ALA A 165 26.20 -28.97 29.73
CA ALA A 165 24.74 -29.04 29.75
C ALA A 165 24.07 -27.81 29.10
N TRP A 166 24.70 -26.63 29.20
CA TRP A 166 24.20 -25.40 28.60
C TRP A 166 24.13 -25.46 27.06
N LEU A 167 25.01 -26.21 26.38
CA LEU A 167 25.03 -26.29 24.92
C LEU A 167 23.75 -26.94 24.39
N ARG A 168 23.35 -28.05 25.00
CA ARG A 168 22.09 -28.72 24.68
C ARG A 168 20.88 -27.83 24.96
N LEU A 169 20.92 -27.04 26.03
CA LEU A 169 19.84 -26.11 26.38
C LEU A 169 19.74 -24.95 25.38
N THR A 170 20.86 -24.48 24.82
CA THR A 170 20.85 -23.48 23.73
C THR A 170 20.23 -24.03 22.46
N GLU A 171 20.55 -25.27 22.07
CA GLU A 171 19.93 -25.92 20.90
C GLU A 171 18.40 -26.04 21.06
N TRP A 172 17.93 -26.49 22.22
CA TRP A 172 16.48 -26.58 22.49
C TRP A 172 15.81 -25.21 22.52
N THR A 173 16.51 -24.17 22.96
CA THR A 173 16.02 -22.80 22.93
C THR A 173 15.87 -22.30 21.49
N GLU A 174 16.83 -22.59 20.61
CA GLU A 174 16.75 -22.26 19.19
C GLU A 174 15.59 -23.00 18.50
N ILE A 175 15.47 -24.31 18.72
CA ILE A 175 14.37 -25.12 18.17
C ILE A 175 13.01 -24.58 18.63
N ALA A 176 12.85 -24.31 19.93
CA ALA A 176 11.60 -23.77 20.46
C ALA A 176 11.29 -22.36 19.90
N GLY A 177 12.31 -21.51 19.79
CA GLY A 177 12.21 -20.16 19.25
C GLY A 177 11.76 -20.15 17.79
N VAL A 178 12.40 -20.94 16.93
CA VAL A 178 12.01 -21.00 15.51
C VAL A 178 10.61 -21.59 15.34
N ASN A 179 10.27 -22.64 16.08
CA ASN A 179 8.91 -23.20 16.07
C ASN A 179 7.87 -22.15 16.50
N MET A 180 8.17 -21.33 17.50
CA MET A 180 7.29 -20.27 17.95
C MET A 180 7.10 -19.19 16.86
N ILE A 181 8.18 -18.75 16.22
CA ILE A 181 8.12 -17.79 15.11
C ILE A 181 7.24 -18.33 13.98
N MET A 182 7.46 -19.58 13.56
CA MET A 182 6.67 -20.19 12.48
C MET A 182 5.20 -20.37 12.84
N ALA A 183 4.89 -20.83 14.06
CA ALA A 183 3.51 -20.95 14.53
C ALA A 183 2.80 -19.58 14.65
N VAL A 184 3.52 -18.50 14.96
CA VAL A 184 2.98 -17.12 14.93
C VAL A 184 2.77 -16.66 13.48
N ASN A 185 3.66 -16.99 12.57
CA ASN A 185 3.54 -16.64 11.15
C ASN A 185 2.25 -17.22 10.54
N ASP A 186 1.88 -18.46 10.91
CA ASP A 186 0.61 -19.09 10.51
C ASP A 186 -0.63 -18.27 10.92
N LEU A 187 -0.56 -17.51 12.02
CA LEU A 187 -1.67 -16.70 12.52
C LEU A 187 -1.82 -15.35 11.81
N ARG A 188 -0.84 -14.92 10.99
CA ARG A 188 -0.86 -13.61 10.32
C ARG A 188 -2.04 -13.45 9.35
N SER A 189 -2.42 -14.52 8.63
CA SER A 189 -3.57 -14.47 7.72
C SER A 189 -4.89 -14.28 8.49
N LEU A 190 -5.02 -14.95 9.64
CA LEU A 190 -6.18 -14.83 10.53
C LEU A 190 -6.24 -13.42 11.15
N GLN A 191 -5.10 -12.90 11.60
CA GLN A 191 -4.99 -11.53 12.11
C GLN A 191 -5.39 -10.51 11.03
N ALA A 192 -4.94 -10.67 9.79
CA ALA A 192 -5.29 -9.77 8.70
C ALA A 192 -6.81 -9.75 8.44
N ARG A 193 -7.46 -10.92 8.47
CA ARG A 193 -8.93 -11.04 8.32
C ARG A 193 -9.66 -10.36 9.47
N ALA A 194 -9.28 -10.64 10.72
CA ALA A 194 -9.89 -10.01 11.89
C ALA A 194 -9.68 -8.49 11.91
N THR A 195 -8.52 -8.02 11.47
CA THR A 195 -8.22 -6.59 11.34
C THR A 195 -9.12 -5.94 10.28
N LEU A 196 -9.32 -6.60 9.14
CA LEU A 196 -10.20 -6.11 8.08
C LEU A 196 -11.66 -6.07 8.54
N GLU A 197 -12.12 -7.11 9.23
CA GLU A 197 -13.46 -7.18 9.81
C GLU A 197 -13.71 -6.00 10.76
N GLY A 198 -12.80 -5.78 11.73
CA GLY A 198 -12.91 -4.64 12.65
C GLY A 198 -12.87 -3.28 11.96
N MET A 199 -12.10 -3.15 10.86
CA MET A 199 -12.11 -1.94 10.04
C MET A 199 -13.46 -1.73 9.35
N MET A 200 -14.04 -2.77 8.77
CA MET A 200 -15.35 -2.71 8.11
C MET A 200 -16.48 -2.41 9.09
N GLU A 201 -16.47 -3.02 10.27
CA GLU A 201 -17.44 -2.71 11.34
C GLU A 201 -17.35 -1.24 11.77
N THR A 202 -16.13 -0.71 11.88
CA THR A 202 -15.90 0.71 12.17
C THR A 202 -16.43 1.60 11.06
N GLN A 203 -16.20 1.25 9.80
CA GLN A 203 -16.74 1.99 8.66
C GLN A 203 -18.27 2.01 8.64
N VAL A 204 -18.91 0.87 8.93
CA VAL A 204 -20.38 0.78 9.02
C VAL A 204 -20.91 1.64 10.16
N ARG A 205 -20.24 1.61 11.32
CA ARG A 205 -20.59 2.43 12.48
C ARG A 205 -20.50 3.92 12.14
N ASN A 206 -19.38 4.37 11.60
CA ASN A 206 -19.18 5.77 11.22
C ASN A 206 -20.25 6.24 10.23
N ARG A 207 -20.55 5.44 9.19
CA ARG A 207 -21.61 5.80 8.23
C ARG A 207 -23.00 5.90 8.85
N ARG A 208 -23.31 5.06 9.84
CA ARG A 208 -24.59 5.15 10.58
C ARG A 208 -24.64 6.39 11.44
N ASP A 209 -23.53 6.73 12.10
CA ASP A 209 -23.42 7.91 12.95
C ASP A 209 -23.52 9.19 12.12
N ASP A 210 -22.85 9.25 10.96
CA ASP A 210 -22.94 10.34 9.99
C ASP A 210 -24.38 10.50 9.47
N ALA A 211 -25.05 9.39 9.12
CA ALA A 211 -26.43 9.43 8.66
C ALA A 211 -27.39 9.93 9.76
N ARG A 212 -27.18 9.54 11.02
CA ARG A 212 -27.96 10.08 12.15
C ARG A 212 -27.72 11.57 12.32
N ALA A 213 -26.47 12.02 12.27
CA ALA A 213 -26.13 13.43 12.38
C ALA A 213 -26.75 14.27 11.25
N ILE A 214 -26.77 13.76 10.01
CA ILE A 214 -27.43 14.42 8.88
C ILE A 214 -28.94 14.48 9.11
N ASN A 215 -29.58 13.38 9.54
CA ASN A 215 -31.02 13.36 9.79
C ASN A 215 -31.40 14.34 10.91
N GLU A 216 -30.65 14.36 12.03
CA GLU A 216 -30.86 15.32 13.11
C GLU A 216 -30.76 16.78 12.60
N ARG A 217 -29.79 17.07 11.73
CA ARG A 217 -29.65 18.40 11.10
C ARG A 217 -30.85 18.71 10.20
N CYS A 218 -31.30 17.76 9.38
CA CYS A 218 -32.48 17.92 8.54
C CYS A 218 -33.73 18.21 9.38
N ASP A 219 -33.94 17.47 10.47
CA ASP A 219 -35.07 17.68 11.41
C ASP A 219 -35.01 19.09 12.01
N THR A 220 -33.82 19.58 12.39
CA THR A 220 -33.70 20.96 12.89
C THR A 220 -34.04 22.01 11.83
N ILE A 221 -33.64 21.78 10.58
CA ILE A 221 -33.92 22.70 9.46
C ILE A 221 -35.43 22.69 9.15
N GLU A 222 -36.07 21.52 9.17
CA GLU A 222 -37.51 21.38 8.92
C GLU A 222 -38.32 22.15 9.97
N VAL A 223 -37.98 22.00 11.26
CA VAL A 223 -38.60 22.77 12.35
C VAL A 223 -38.40 24.29 12.17
N MET A 224 -37.20 24.73 11.75
CA MET A 224 -36.94 26.14 11.46
C MET A 224 -37.77 26.66 10.28
N LEU A 225 -37.89 25.88 9.21
CA LEU A 225 -38.67 26.23 8.02
C LEU A 225 -40.17 26.30 8.34
N GLU A 226 -40.70 25.37 9.14
CA GLU A 226 -42.08 25.41 9.61
C GLU A 226 -42.35 26.67 10.43
N ARG A 227 -41.44 27.03 11.34
CA ARG A 227 -41.53 28.26 12.12
C ARG A 227 -41.55 29.50 11.23
N LEU A 228 -40.65 29.60 10.26
CA LEU A 228 -40.59 30.72 9.32
C LEU A 228 -41.84 30.80 8.44
N LYS A 229 -42.35 29.64 7.99
CA LYS A 229 -43.61 29.56 7.23
C LYS A 229 -44.78 30.09 8.04
N ASN A 230 -44.90 29.67 9.30
CA ASN A 230 -45.97 30.13 10.19
C ASN A 230 -45.87 31.64 10.44
N GLN A 231 -44.67 32.17 10.69
CA GLN A 231 -44.44 33.61 10.79
C GLN A 231 -44.84 34.36 9.51
N SER A 232 -44.49 33.83 8.32
CA SER A 232 -44.86 34.46 7.04
C SER A 232 -46.38 34.49 6.81
N LEU A 233 -47.09 33.44 7.23
CA LEU A 233 -48.55 33.37 7.15
C LEU A 233 -49.19 34.38 8.09
N GLU A 234 -48.68 34.51 9.33
CA GLU A 234 -49.11 35.55 10.27
C GLU A 234 -48.93 36.95 9.66
N TYR A 235 -47.74 37.27 9.13
CA TYR A 235 -47.50 38.55 8.46
C TYR A 235 -48.45 38.80 7.28
N LYS A 236 -48.71 37.78 6.44
CA LYS A 236 -49.62 37.91 5.30
C LYS A 236 -51.06 38.18 5.74
N THR A 237 -51.53 37.50 6.80
CA THR A 237 -52.88 37.76 7.34
C THR A 237 -53.03 39.17 7.92
N LEU A 238 -51.97 39.72 8.53
CA LEU A 238 -51.95 41.10 8.99
C LEU A 238 -52.03 42.10 7.82
N LEU A 239 -51.29 41.86 6.74
CA LEU A 239 -51.30 42.68 5.53
C LEU A 239 -52.63 42.60 4.74
N GLU A 240 -53.29 41.44 4.73
CA GLU A 240 -54.60 41.27 4.07
C GLU A 240 -55.74 41.89 4.90
N GLY A 241 -55.63 41.93 6.23
CA GLY A 241 -56.59 42.61 7.12
C GLY A 241 -56.53 44.15 7.07
N GLU A 242 -55.44 44.72 6.53
CA GLU A 242 -55.24 46.18 6.45
C GLU A 242 -55.67 46.77 5.09
N ASN A 243 -56.05 45.95 4.11
CA ASN A 243 -56.50 46.40 2.78
C ASN A 243 -58.01 46.69 2.67
N ASP A 244 -58.80 46.54 3.74
CA ASP A 244 -60.23 46.92 3.79
C ASP A 244 -60.48 48.24 4.55
N ALA A 245 -59.44 49.05 4.74
CA ALA A 245 -59.55 50.42 5.23
C ALA A 245 -58.72 51.39 4.37
N THR A 246 -59.40 52.44 3.89
CA THR A 246 -58.93 53.57 3.07
C THR A 246 -57.56 54.18 3.45
N PRO A 247 -56.89 54.87 2.49
CA PRO A 247 -55.46 55.14 2.53
C PRO A 247 -55.11 56.25 3.54
N VAL A 248 -54.16 55.96 4.43
CA VAL A 248 -53.55 56.96 5.30
C VAL A 248 -52.11 57.22 4.87
N GLN A 249 -51.78 58.50 4.91
CA GLN A 249 -50.63 59.18 4.34
C GLN A 249 -49.26 58.57 4.70
N LYS A 250 -48.37 58.59 3.72
CA LYS A 250 -46.92 58.41 3.85
C LYS A 250 -46.35 59.26 4.98
N SER A 251 -45.97 58.63 6.08
CA SER A 251 -44.91 59.13 6.96
C SER A 251 -43.67 58.27 6.76
N SER A 252 -42.63 58.91 6.24
CA SER A 252 -41.28 58.39 6.12
C SER A 252 -40.75 57.88 7.47
N THR A 253 -40.59 56.57 7.60
CA THR A 253 -39.73 55.98 8.63
C THR A 253 -38.87 54.92 7.95
N LYS A 254 -37.58 55.25 7.76
CA LYS A 254 -36.57 54.31 7.28
C LYS A 254 -36.48 53.15 8.27
N LEU A 255 -37.00 51.98 7.91
CA LEU A 255 -36.57 50.71 8.53
C LEU A 255 -35.47 50.11 7.64
N SER A 256 -34.30 49.91 8.24
CA SER A 256 -33.17 49.22 7.64
C SER A 256 -33.62 47.83 7.20
N THR A 257 -33.60 47.57 5.90
CA THR A 257 -33.65 46.22 5.34
C THR A 257 -32.21 45.77 5.18
N ASP A 258 -31.56 45.41 6.28
CA ASP A 258 -30.33 44.62 6.23
C ASP A 258 -30.71 43.16 5.99
N VAL A 259 -31.13 42.88 4.76
CA VAL A 259 -30.97 41.54 4.21
C VAL A 259 -29.53 41.51 3.68
N PRO A 260 -28.62 40.72 4.25
CA PRO A 260 -27.26 40.63 3.73
C PRO A 260 -27.35 40.08 2.31
N ILE A 261 -27.10 40.95 1.33
CA ILE A 261 -26.89 40.55 -0.05
C ILE A 261 -25.57 39.79 -0.04
N VAL A 262 -25.66 38.46 -0.05
CA VAL A 262 -24.49 37.58 -0.12
C VAL A 262 -23.69 37.96 -1.36
N SER A 263 -22.51 38.52 -1.15
CA SER A 263 -21.62 38.90 -2.25
C SER A 263 -21.06 37.65 -2.90
N ARG A 264 -20.68 37.75 -4.17
CA ARG A 264 -19.92 36.69 -4.86
C ARG A 264 -18.65 36.32 -4.10
N ASP A 265 -18.07 37.26 -3.36
CA ASP A 265 -16.88 37.03 -2.55
C ASP A 265 -17.17 36.17 -1.31
N ASP A 266 -18.37 36.31 -0.71
CA ASP A 266 -18.80 35.47 0.41
C ASP A 266 -19.01 34.02 -0.02
N LEU A 267 -19.54 33.81 -1.23
CA LEU A 267 -19.69 32.47 -1.83
C LEU A 267 -18.34 31.80 -2.14
N MET A 268 -17.34 32.60 -2.54
CA MET A 268 -15.98 32.08 -2.79
C MET A 268 -15.26 31.73 -1.49
N ALA A 269 -15.41 32.53 -0.44
CA ALA A 269 -14.87 32.23 0.89
C ALA A 269 -15.46 30.93 1.46
N TRP A 270 -16.77 30.73 1.30
CA TRP A 270 -17.44 29.50 1.71
C TRP A 270 -16.96 28.28 0.89
N ALA A 271 -16.69 28.45 -0.40
CA ALA A 271 -16.16 27.39 -1.26
C ALA A 271 -14.71 26.98 -0.91
N GLU A 272 -13.93 27.87 -0.28
CA GLU A 272 -12.59 27.56 0.21
C GLU A 272 -12.62 26.78 1.54
N GLU A 273 -13.56 27.08 2.44
CA GLU A 273 -13.75 26.33 3.70
C GLU A 273 -14.22 24.89 3.49
N VAL A 274 -14.96 24.62 2.41
CA VAL A 274 -15.51 23.28 2.11
C VAL A 274 -14.48 22.35 1.44
N LYS A 275 -13.26 22.83 1.14
CA LYS A 275 -12.21 21.91 0.66
C LYS A 275 -11.83 20.94 1.79
N PRO A 276 -12.00 19.62 1.61
CA PRO A 276 -11.50 18.66 2.58
C PRO A 276 -9.98 18.81 2.65
N ALA A 277 -9.44 18.90 3.87
CA ALA A 277 -8.01 18.98 4.12
C ALA A 277 -7.28 17.92 3.27
N SER A 278 -6.35 18.37 2.42
CA SER A 278 -5.53 17.46 1.64
C SER A 278 -4.73 16.59 2.61
N LYS A 279 -4.84 15.26 2.44
CA LYS A 279 -3.91 14.31 3.02
C LYS A 279 -2.51 14.50 2.45
#